data_AF-A0A0N4TDK7-F1
#
_entry.id   AF-A0A0N4TDK7-F1
#
_cell.length_a   1.000
_cell.length_b   1.000
_cell.length_c   1.000
_cell.angle_alpha   90.00
_cell.angle_beta   90.00
_cell.angle_gamma   90.00
#
_symmetry.space_group_name_H-M   'P 1'
#
loop_
_entity.id
_entity.type
_entity.pdbx_description
1 polymer ?
#
loop_
_entity_poly.entity_id
_entity_poly.type
_entity_poly.pdbx_seq_one_letter_code
_entity_poly.pdbx_strand_id
1 'polypeptide(L)'
;MVSIRKIKEEIKKEGEEPFFTKGLVDKWLERGDKLILQCTVIGEPKPEIRWYRNGILLRSNNKINIENTSDGLCTLTIDECAMCDEGIYRCDAENCNGKARTQSTIHIERPIEKLEKKVVEGEAPRFIIPLQDITVYTGSTIDLECKVVGDPMPTIKWSKDGMILRDDSRYQWEIDSIAGTYRLKV
;
A
#
# COMPACT_ATOMS: atom_id res chain seq x y z
N MET A 1 -85.20 -20.67 4.72
CA MET A 1 -83.88 -20.25 5.25
C MET A 1 -82.89 -20.33 4.09
N VAL A 2 -82.41 -19.18 3.60
CA VAL A 2 -81.40 -19.13 2.53
C VAL A 2 -80.04 -18.96 3.21
N SER A 3 -79.21 -20.00 3.16
CA SER A 3 -77.86 -19.96 3.72
C SER A 3 -76.91 -19.36 2.69
N ILE A 4 -76.54 -18.09 2.88
CA ILE A 4 -75.52 -17.41 2.09
C ILE A 4 -74.15 -17.88 2.59
N ARG A 5 -73.44 -18.66 1.77
CA ARG A 5 -72.02 -18.97 2.01
C ARG A 5 -71.19 -17.76 1.61
N LYS A 6 -70.66 -17.02 2.59
CA LYS A 6 -69.60 -16.02 2.36
C LYS A 6 -68.34 -16.77 1.92
N ILE A 7 -67.96 -16.61 0.66
CA ILE A 7 -66.63 -16.99 0.17
C ILE A 7 -65.67 -15.91 0.69
N LYS A 8 -64.80 -16.27 1.64
CA LYS A 8 -63.61 -15.45 1.93
C LYS A 8 -62.60 -15.79 0.84
N GLU A 9 -62.50 -14.94 -0.18
CA GLU A 9 -61.33 -14.95 -1.06
C GLU A 9 -60.13 -14.48 -0.21
N GLU A 10 -59.22 -15.39 0.09
CA GLU A 10 -57.91 -15.04 0.64
C GLU A 10 -57.12 -14.34 -0.47
N ILE A 11 -56.90 -13.03 -0.31
CA ILE A 11 -56.01 -12.26 -1.18
C ILE A 11 -54.60 -12.84 -1.02
N LYS A 12 -54.15 -13.60 -2.03
CA LYS A 12 -52.80 -14.13 -2.10
C LYS A 12 -51.85 -12.93 -2.20
N LYS A 13 -51.08 -12.67 -1.13
CA LYS A 13 -50.00 -11.66 -1.16
C LYS A 13 -49.10 -11.99 -2.37
N GLU A 14 -49.03 -11.09 -3.33
CA GLU A 14 -48.05 -11.19 -4.43
C GLU A 14 -46.65 -11.07 -3.80
N GLY A 15 -45.74 -11.97 -4.19
CA GLY A 15 -44.38 -11.97 -3.66
C GLY A 15 -43.55 -10.81 -4.22
N GLU A 16 -42.35 -10.63 -3.68
CA GLU A 16 -41.40 -9.60 -4.10
C GLU A 16 -40.27 -10.22 -4.92
N GLU A 17 -39.96 -9.63 -6.07
CA GLU A 17 -38.79 -10.04 -6.85
C GLU A 17 -37.48 -9.71 -6.11
N PRO A 18 -36.38 -10.41 -6.41
CA PRO A 18 -35.11 -10.16 -5.72
C PRO A 18 -34.59 -8.75 -6.04
N PHE A 19 -34.03 -8.07 -5.04
CA PHE A 19 -33.39 -6.77 -5.22
C PHE A 19 -32.15 -6.64 -4.32
N PHE A 20 -31.01 -6.23 -4.89
CA PHE A 20 -29.79 -6.00 -4.12
C PHE A 20 -29.83 -4.60 -3.48
N THR A 21 -29.95 -4.55 -2.15
CA THR A 21 -29.84 -3.31 -1.37
C THR A 21 -28.40 -2.87 -1.19
N LYS A 22 -27.45 -3.82 -1.26
CA LYS A 22 -26.01 -3.56 -1.33
C LYS A 22 -25.40 -4.46 -2.39
N GLY A 23 -24.82 -3.84 -3.42
CA GLY A 23 -24.10 -4.53 -4.47
C GLY A 23 -22.65 -4.86 -4.10
N LEU A 24 -22.01 -5.61 -4.99
CA LEU A 24 -20.57 -5.86 -4.95
C LEU A 24 -19.78 -4.61 -5.36
N VAL A 25 -18.55 -4.55 -4.89
CA VAL A 25 -17.60 -3.49 -5.20
C VAL A 25 -16.27 -4.08 -5.65
N ASP A 26 -15.59 -3.37 -6.53
CA ASP A 26 -14.28 -3.76 -7.03
C ASP A 26 -13.25 -3.75 -5.90
N LYS A 27 -12.26 -4.66 -5.98
CA LYS A 27 -11.19 -4.77 -4.99
C LYS A 27 -9.84 -5.01 -5.63
N TRP A 28 -8.81 -4.46 -4.99
CA TRP A 28 -7.40 -4.68 -5.29
C TRP A 28 -6.79 -5.39 -4.09
N LEU A 29 -6.17 -6.53 -4.33
CA LEU A 29 -5.58 -7.39 -3.32
C LEU A 29 -4.17 -7.77 -3.73
N GLU A 30 -3.34 -8.16 -2.76
CA GLU A 30 -2.06 -8.80 -3.04
C GLU A 30 -2.22 -10.32 -3.05
N ARG A 31 -1.33 -11.01 -3.78
CA ARG A 31 -1.25 -12.47 -3.72
C ARG A 31 -1.04 -12.93 -2.29
N GLY A 32 -1.85 -13.88 -1.84
CA GLY A 32 -1.87 -14.41 -0.48
C GLY A 32 -2.96 -13.81 0.40
N ASP A 33 -3.57 -12.69 -0.01
CA ASP A 33 -4.67 -12.08 0.74
C ASP A 33 -5.92 -12.95 0.73
N LYS A 34 -6.80 -12.69 1.71
CA LYS A 34 -8.15 -13.26 1.76
C LYS A 34 -9.12 -12.33 1.04
N LEU A 35 -9.74 -12.80 -0.05
CA LEU A 35 -10.83 -12.09 -0.71
C LEU A 35 -12.15 -12.35 0.02
N ILE A 36 -12.86 -11.29 0.36
CA ILE A 36 -14.22 -11.35 0.92
C ILE A 36 -15.12 -10.47 0.07
N LEU A 37 -16.14 -11.07 -0.55
CA LEU A 37 -17.18 -10.38 -1.32
C LEU A 37 -18.51 -10.48 -0.60
N GLN A 38 -19.16 -9.34 -0.41
CA GLN A 38 -20.42 -9.25 0.32
C GLN A 38 -21.43 -8.42 -0.45
N CYS A 39 -22.66 -8.92 -0.51
CA CYS A 39 -23.81 -8.21 -1.03
C CYS A 39 -25.04 -8.53 -0.16
N THR A 40 -26.04 -7.66 -0.19
CA THR A 40 -27.29 -7.84 0.57
C THR A 40 -28.45 -7.83 -0.39
N VAL A 41 -29.29 -8.85 -0.32
CA VAL A 41 -30.44 -9.04 -1.20
C VAL A 41 -31.72 -9.28 -0.40
N ILE A 42 -32.80 -8.64 -0.84
CA ILE A 42 -34.16 -8.86 -0.34
C ILE A 42 -34.99 -9.55 -1.43
N GLY A 43 -36.08 -10.21 -1.05
CA GLY A 43 -37.03 -10.86 -1.97
C GLY A 43 -37.89 -11.89 -1.24
N GLU A 44 -39.12 -12.08 -1.68
CA GLU A 44 -40.09 -12.99 -1.08
C GLU A 44 -40.83 -13.78 -2.18
N PRO A 45 -40.71 -15.11 -2.26
CA PRO A 45 -39.93 -16.00 -1.42
C PRO A 45 -38.42 -15.70 -1.41
N LYS A 46 -37.75 -16.15 -0.35
CA LYS A 46 -36.29 -16.00 -0.18
C LYS A 46 -35.55 -16.44 -1.46
N PRO A 47 -34.73 -15.57 -2.09
CA PRO A 47 -34.07 -15.90 -3.34
C PRO A 47 -33.01 -17.00 -3.18
N GLU A 48 -32.88 -17.83 -4.22
CA GLU A 48 -31.73 -18.72 -4.40
C GLU A 48 -30.52 -17.90 -4.88
N ILE A 49 -29.36 -18.10 -4.27
CA ILE A 49 -28.14 -17.32 -4.52
C ILE A 49 -27.10 -18.18 -5.23
N ARG A 50 -26.54 -17.64 -6.32
CA ARG A 50 -25.47 -18.29 -7.10
C ARG A 50 -24.32 -17.33 -7.38
N TRP A 51 -23.10 -17.79 -7.12
CA TRP A 51 -21.89 -17.02 -7.37
C TRP A 51 -21.18 -17.52 -8.63
N TYR A 52 -20.61 -16.61 -9.40
CA TYR A 52 -19.85 -16.91 -10.60
C TYR A 52 -18.52 -16.17 -10.60
N ARG A 53 -17.50 -16.80 -11.19
CA ARG A 53 -16.22 -16.16 -11.55
C ARG A 53 -16.01 -16.34 -13.05
N ASN A 54 -15.87 -15.24 -13.78
CA ASN A 54 -15.71 -15.24 -15.24
C ASN A 54 -16.78 -16.09 -15.95
N GLY A 55 -18.02 -16.03 -15.45
CA GLY A 55 -19.16 -16.78 -15.97
C GLY A 55 -19.26 -18.25 -15.50
N ILE A 56 -18.28 -18.77 -14.78
CA ILE A 56 -18.27 -20.15 -14.27
C ILE A 56 -18.87 -20.18 -12.86
N LEU A 57 -19.83 -21.07 -12.63
CA LEU A 57 -20.49 -21.25 -11.33
C LEU A 57 -19.49 -21.72 -10.27
N LEU A 58 -19.46 -21.01 -9.14
CA LEU A 58 -18.65 -21.37 -7.98
C LEU A 58 -19.41 -22.30 -7.04
N ARG A 59 -18.66 -23.17 -6.37
CA ARG A 59 -19.13 -24.07 -5.31
C ARG A 59 -18.15 -23.99 -4.14
N SER A 60 -18.66 -24.13 -2.93
CA SER A 60 -17.82 -24.21 -1.74
C SER A 60 -16.85 -25.40 -1.84
N ASN A 61 -15.60 -25.18 -1.42
CA ASN A 61 -14.53 -26.16 -1.37
C ASN A 61 -13.49 -25.73 -0.31
N ASN A 62 -12.32 -26.36 -0.26
CA ASN A 62 -11.29 -26.03 0.75
C ASN A 62 -10.76 -24.60 0.68
N LYS A 63 -10.86 -23.93 -0.47
CA LYS A 63 -10.39 -22.55 -0.70
C LYS A 63 -11.54 -21.54 -0.74
N ILE A 64 -12.72 -21.96 -1.21
CA ILE A 64 -13.89 -21.12 -1.44
C ILE A 64 -14.96 -21.43 -0.42
N ASN A 65 -15.40 -20.43 0.35
CA ASN A 65 -16.54 -20.54 1.24
C ASN A 65 -17.68 -19.62 0.78
N ILE A 66 -18.92 -20.11 0.82
CA ILE A 66 -20.13 -19.38 0.43
C ILE A 66 -21.14 -19.49 1.56
N GLU A 67 -21.56 -18.36 2.09
CA GLU A 67 -22.48 -18.25 3.22
C GLU A 67 -23.61 -17.29 2.90
N ASN A 68 -24.84 -17.68 3.23
CA ASN A 68 -26.03 -16.84 3.08
C ASN A 68 -26.81 -16.85 4.38
N THR A 69 -27.05 -15.67 4.95
CA THR A 69 -27.77 -15.52 6.22
C THR A 69 -29.28 -15.40 5.99
N SER A 70 -30.08 -15.39 7.07
CA SER A 70 -31.54 -15.20 7.00
C SER A 70 -31.94 -13.76 6.67
N ASP A 71 -31.12 -12.77 7.02
CA ASP A 71 -31.32 -11.34 6.74
C ASP A 71 -30.85 -10.93 5.32
N GLY A 72 -30.48 -11.90 4.48
CA GLY A 72 -30.16 -11.65 3.08
C GLY A 72 -28.71 -11.21 2.81
N LEU A 73 -27.82 -11.31 3.79
CA LEU A 73 -26.38 -11.12 3.57
C LEU A 73 -25.80 -12.37 2.89
N CYS A 74 -25.19 -12.15 1.73
CA CYS A 74 -24.51 -13.17 0.93
C CYS A 74 -23.02 -12.88 0.93
N THR A 75 -22.22 -13.85 1.39
CA THR A 75 -20.76 -13.74 1.50
C THR A 75 -20.08 -14.83 0.68
N LEU A 76 -19.10 -14.44 -0.14
CA LEU A 76 -18.15 -15.33 -0.80
C LEU A 76 -16.75 -15.00 -0.28
N THR A 77 -16.06 -16.01 0.26
CA THR A 77 -14.69 -15.89 0.76
C THR A 77 -13.78 -16.80 -0.05
N ILE A 78 -12.62 -16.28 -0.47
CA ILE A 78 -11.54 -17.05 -1.10
C ILE A 78 -10.26 -16.82 -0.29
N ASP A 79 -9.75 -17.88 0.31
CA ASP A 79 -8.50 -17.84 1.07
C ASP A 79 -7.28 -17.92 0.13
N GLU A 80 -6.18 -17.29 0.54
CA GLU A 80 -4.88 -17.32 -0.17
C GLU A 80 -5.02 -17.04 -1.68
N CYS A 81 -5.43 -15.83 -2.01
CA CYS A 81 -5.66 -15.40 -3.38
C CYS A 81 -4.41 -15.59 -4.24
N ALA A 82 -4.59 -16.20 -5.40
CA ALA A 82 -3.58 -16.39 -6.43
C ALA A 82 -3.95 -15.60 -7.68
N MET A 83 -3.00 -15.37 -8.59
CA MET A 83 -3.25 -14.62 -9.83
C MET A 83 -4.42 -15.21 -10.66
N CYS A 84 -4.67 -16.51 -10.58
CA CYS A 84 -5.78 -17.16 -11.30
C CYS A 84 -7.17 -16.92 -10.67
N ASP A 85 -7.22 -16.27 -9.50
CA ASP A 85 -8.46 -15.84 -8.87
C ASP A 85 -8.89 -14.43 -9.28
N GLU A 86 -8.09 -13.72 -10.07
CA GLU A 86 -8.46 -12.45 -10.67
C GLU A 86 -9.62 -12.64 -11.67
N GLY A 87 -10.48 -11.63 -11.75
CA GLY A 87 -11.54 -11.57 -12.74
C GLY A 87 -12.84 -10.96 -12.24
N ILE A 88 -13.90 -11.22 -13.00
CA ILE A 88 -15.23 -10.68 -12.75
C ILE A 88 -16.01 -11.68 -11.88
N TYR A 89 -16.39 -11.23 -10.69
CA TYR A 89 -17.23 -11.97 -9.77
C TYR A 89 -18.66 -11.44 -9.85
N ARG A 90 -19.61 -12.36 -9.76
CA ARG A 90 -21.02 -12.06 -9.96
C ARG A 90 -21.89 -12.86 -9.02
N CYS A 91 -22.84 -12.19 -8.38
CA CYS A 91 -23.85 -12.81 -7.53
C CYS A 91 -25.22 -12.67 -8.22
N ASP A 92 -25.86 -13.81 -8.47
CA ASP A 92 -27.20 -13.92 -9.05
C ASP A 92 -28.18 -14.34 -7.95
N ALA A 93 -29.32 -13.67 -7.88
CA ALA A 93 -30.44 -13.99 -6.99
C ALA A 93 -31.69 -14.27 -7.81
N GLU A 94 -32.39 -15.36 -7.53
CA GLU A 94 -33.58 -15.79 -8.29
C GLU A 94 -34.68 -16.31 -7.36
N ASN A 95 -35.93 -15.90 -7.60
CA ASN A 95 -37.11 -16.53 -7.02
C ASN A 95 -38.21 -16.65 -8.10
N CYS A 96 -39.41 -17.09 -7.72
CA CYS A 96 -40.51 -17.27 -8.68
C CYS A 96 -41.06 -15.95 -9.26
N ASN A 97 -40.73 -14.80 -8.68
CA ASN A 97 -41.18 -13.49 -9.11
C ASN A 97 -40.17 -12.77 -10.00
N GLY A 98 -38.89 -13.13 -9.96
CA GLY A 98 -37.88 -12.48 -10.79
C GLY A 98 -36.43 -12.87 -10.50
N LYS A 99 -35.51 -12.08 -11.07
CA LYS A 99 -34.06 -12.26 -10.96
C LYS A 99 -33.37 -10.92 -10.76
N ALA A 100 -32.33 -10.91 -9.94
CA ALA A 100 -31.41 -9.78 -9.82
C ALA A 100 -29.96 -10.24 -9.87
N ARG A 101 -29.07 -9.28 -10.16
CA ARG A 101 -27.63 -9.52 -10.27
C ARG A 101 -26.81 -8.32 -9.81
N THR A 102 -25.67 -8.61 -9.20
CA THR A 102 -24.59 -7.64 -8.97
C THR A 102 -23.24 -8.24 -9.39
N GLN A 103 -22.27 -7.41 -9.75
CA GLN A 103 -20.93 -7.86 -10.16
C GLN A 103 -19.84 -6.92 -9.64
N SER A 104 -18.61 -7.43 -9.53
CA SER A 104 -17.40 -6.65 -9.29
C SER A 104 -16.19 -7.27 -9.99
N THR A 105 -15.19 -6.45 -10.26
CA THR A 105 -13.88 -6.86 -10.79
C THR A 105 -12.87 -6.91 -9.65
N ILE A 106 -12.15 -8.03 -9.56
CA ILE A 106 -11.13 -8.25 -8.55
C ILE A 106 -9.77 -8.31 -9.22
N HIS A 107 -8.87 -7.43 -8.78
CA HIS A 107 -7.49 -7.34 -9.22
C HIS A 107 -6.56 -7.95 -8.18
N ILE A 108 -5.62 -8.79 -8.61
CA ILE A 108 -4.64 -9.41 -7.72
C ILE A 108 -3.25 -9.03 -8.19
N GLU A 109 -2.55 -8.27 -7.37
CA GLU A 109 -1.19 -7.84 -7.64
C GLU A 109 -0.19 -8.79 -6.98
N ARG A 110 1.00 -8.89 -7.57
CA ARG A 110 2.12 -9.53 -6.87
C ARG A 110 2.55 -8.56 -5.77
N PRO A 111 2.89 -9.07 -4.56
CA PRO A 111 3.58 -8.26 -3.58
C PRO A 111 4.77 -7.64 -4.30
N ILE A 112 4.87 -6.31 -4.25
CA ILE A 112 6.14 -5.69 -4.57
C ILE A 112 7.08 -6.28 -3.54
N GLU A 113 7.98 -7.17 -3.98
CA GLU A 113 9.14 -7.52 -3.18
C GLU A 113 9.68 -6.16 -2.76
N LYS A 114 9.53 -5.82 -1.47
CA LYS A 114 10.16 -4.65 -0.92
C LYS A 114 11.62 -4.92 -1.17
N LEU A 115 12.13 -4.41 -2.29
CA LEU A 115 13.53 -4.08 -2.43
C LEU A 115 13.69 -3.14 -1.26
N GLU A 116 14.14 -3.68 -0.13
CA GLU A 116 14.76 -2.89 0.89
C GLU A 116 15.81 -2.12 0.10
N LYS A 117 15.48 -0.89 -0.27
CA LYS A 117 16.50 0.09 -0.60
C LYS A 117 17.26 0.16 0.71
N LYS A 118 18.33 -0.64 0.81
CA LYS A 118 19.43 -0.37 1.72
C LYS A 118 19.74 1.08 1.44
N VAL A 119 19.26 1.96 2.33
CA VAL A 119 19.82 3.29 2.45
C VAL A 119 21.27 2.96 2.77
N VAL A 120 22.14 3.12 1.77
CA VAL A 120 23.57 3.13 2.03
C VAL A 120 23.74 4.39 2.87
N GLU A 121 23.69 4.24 4.19
CA GLU A 121 24.01 5.32 5.10
C GLU A 121 25.44 5.72 4.75
N GLY A 122 25.58 6.89 4.15
CA GLY A 122 26.88 7.46 3.85
C GLY A 122 27.71 7.59 5.12
N GLU A 123 29.04 7.58 5.01
CA GLU A 123 29.93 7.72 6.14
C GLU A 123 29.97 9.17 6.64
N ALA A 124 29.65 9.39 7.92
CA ALA A 124 29.72 10.71 8.53
C ALA A 124 31.15 11.29 8.46
N PRO A 125 31.30 12.62 8.28
CA PRO A 125 32.61 13.26 8.19
C PRO A 125 33.43 13.05 9.46
N ARG A 126 34.67 12.56 9.32
CA ARG A 126 35.62 12.44 10.43
C ARG A 126 37.01 12.91 10.04
N PHE A 127 37.69 13.57 10.97
CA PHE A 127 39.10 13.89 10.85
C PHE A 127 39.91 12.62 11.09
N ILE A 128 40.60 12.15 10.06
CA ILE A 128 41.64 11.12 10.21
C ILE A 128 42.97 11.74 10.61
N ILE A 129 43.21 12.99 10.17
CA ILE A 129 44.33 13.80 10.64
C ILE A 129 43.73 15.15 11.07
N PRO A 130 43.61 15.42 12.39
CA PRO A 130 43.18 16.72 12.89
C PRO A 130 44.27 17.76 12.70
N LEU A 131 43.90 19.04 12.79
CA LEU A 131 44.86 20.13 12.87
C LEU A 131 45.76 19.96 14.09
N GLN A 132 47.05 20.27 13.91
CA GLN A 132 48.04 20.22 14.98
C GLN A 132 48.40 21.63 15.42
N ASP A 133 48.63 21.78 16.73
CA ASP A 133 49.11 23.03 17.29
C ASP A 133 50.56 23.29 16.82
N ILE A 134 50.82 24.51 16.36
CA ILE A 134 52.14 24.94 15.92
C ILE A 134 52.54 26.21 16.66
N THR A 135 53.83 26.33 16.99
CA THR A 135 54.42 27.56 17.55
C THR A 135 55.45 28.08 16.56
N VAL A 136 55.28 29.32 16.12
CA VAL A 136 56.13 29.95 15.09
C VAL A 136 56.59 31.34 15.52
N TYR A 137 57.66 31.84 14.92
CA TYR A 137 58.13 33.19 15.14
C TYR A 137 57.26 34.22 14.39
N THR A 138 57.27 35.45 14.87
CA THR A 138 56.56 36.55 14.20
C THR A 138 57.13 36.78 12.80
N GLY A 139 56.24 36.75 11.79
CA GLY A 139 56.60 36.91 10.37
C GLY A 139 56.83 35.59 9.63
N SER A 140 56.77 34.44 10.31
CA SER A 140 56.78 33.14 9.64
C SER A 140 55.45 32.88 8.91
N THR A 141 55.55 32.26 7.74
CA THR A 141 54.39 31.66 7.05
C THR A 141 54.06 30.31 7.71
N ILE A 142 52.78 30.04 7.90
CA ILE A 142 52.28 28.77 8.45
C ILE A 142 51.58 27.95 7.37
N ASP A 143 51.64 26.63 7.50
CA ASP A 143 50.89 25.66 6.69
C ASP A 143 50.16 24.71 7.64
N LEU A 144 48.83 24.77 7.61
CA LEU A 144 47.93 23.98 8.43
C LEU A 144 47.27 22.93 7.54
N GLU A 145 47.53 21.64 7.82
CA GLU A 145 46.93 20.52 7.08
C GLU A 145 45.97 19.74 7.98
N CYS A 146 44.82 19.35 7.43
CA CYS A 146 43.98 18.30 8.00
C CYS A 146 43.51 17.32 6.91
N LYS A 147 43.15 16.10 7.34
CA LYS A 147 42.55 15.11 6.46
C LYS A 147 41.21 14.63 6.98
N VAL A 148 40.22 14.64 6.10
CA VAL A 148 38.83 14.30 6.40
C VAL A 148 38.33 13.28 5.40
N VAL A 149 37.60 12.29 5.91
CA VAL A 149 36.90 11.28 5.12
C VAL A 149 35.42 11.33 5.43
N GLY A 150 34.59 10.92 4.48
CA GLY A 150 33.15 10.80 4.58
C GLY A 150 32.56 10.43 3.22
N ASP A 151 31.35 9.88 3.23
CA ASP A 151 30.59 9.57 2.01
C ASP A 151 29.21 10.24 2.14
N PRO A 152 28.86 11.22 1.30
CA PRO A 152 29.71 11.81 0.26
C PRO A 152 30.90 12.58 0.85
N MET A 153 31.93 12.77 0.03
CA MET A 153 33.15 13.51 0.39
C MET A 153 32.80 14.88 1.00
N PRO A 154 33.17 15.16 2.27
CA PRO A 154 32.70 16.35 2.97
C PRO A 154 33.35 17.64 2.48
N THR A 155 32.63 18.75 2.59
CA THR A 155 33.17 20.11 2.37
C THR A 155 33.70 20.71 3.68
N ILE A 156 34.88 21.34 3.65
CA ILE A 156 35.50 21.99 4.82
C ILE A 156 35.40 23.52 4.75
N LYS A 157 35.35 24.16 5.92
CA LYS A 157 35.52 25.61 6.10
C LYS A 157 36.57 25.87 7.17
N TRP A 158 37.41 26.87 6.95
CA TRP A 158 38.41 27.32 7.92
C TRP A 158 37.88 28.48 8.76
N SER A 159 38.21 28.50 10.06
CA SER A 159 37.85 29.59 10.97
C SER A 159 38.99 29.92 11.93
N LYS A 160 39.14 31.19 12.26
CA LYS A 160 40.05 31.67 13.32
C LYS A 160 39.21 32.38 14.39
N ASP A 161 39.40 32.01 15.65
CA ASP A 161 38.70 32.60 16.81
C ASP A 161 37.16 32.60 16.64
N GLY A 162 36.62 31.54 16.01
CA GLY A 162 35.20 31.40 15.72
C GLY A 162 34.69 32.16 14.48
N MET A 163 35.53 32.96 13.82
CA MET A 163 35.17 33.66 12.58
C MET A 163 35.62 32.88 11.34
N ILE A 164 34.68 32.58 10.44
CA ILE A 164 34.99 31.92 9.16
C ILE A 164 35.94 32.80 8.36
N LEU A 165 37.07 32.22 7.94
CA LEU A 165 38.01 32.87 7.05
C LEU A 165 37.35 33.05 5.68
N ARG A 166 37.40 34.28 5.17
CA ARG A 166 36.91 34.63 3.84
C ARG A 166 38.11 34.80 2.91
N ASP A 167 37.82 34.80 1.63
CA ASP A 167 38.81 35.04 0.59
C ASP A 167 39.47 36.41 0.81
N ASP A 168 40.75 36.40 1.13
CA ASP A 168 41.61 37.57 1.36
C ASP A 168 43.03 37.17 0.92
N SER A 169 43.77 38.12 0.39
CA SER A 169 45.19 38.02 0.00
C SER A 169 46.12 37.39 1.03
N ARG A 170 45.73 37.38 2.32
CA ARG A 170 46.47 36.75 3.42
C ARG A 170 46.31 35.22 3.49
N TYR A 171 45.20 34.67 3.01
CA TYR A 171 44.86 33.26 3.20
C TYR A 171 44.89 32.53 1.85
N GLN A 172 45.67 31.47 1.75
CA GLN A 172 45.68 30.58 0.59
C GLN A 172 45.29 29.19 1.06
N TRP A 173 44.28 28.57 0.46
CA TRP A 173 43.92 27.19 0.81
C TRP A 173 43.87 26.29 -0.42
N GLU A 174 44.25 25.04 -0.21
CA GLU A 174 44.26 23.99 -1.23
C GLU A 174 43.36 22.84 -0.77
N ILE A 175 42.59 22.30 -1.71
CA ILE A 175 41.66 21.20 -1.47
C ILE A 175 41.99 20.07 -2.43
N ASP A 176 42.37 18.92 -1.89
CA ASP A 176 42.41 17.66 -2.62
C ASP A 176 41.21 16.81 -2.17
N SER A 177 40.10 16.95 -2.90
CA SER A 177 38.86 16.25 -2.64
C SER A 177 38.95 14.74 -2.90
N ILE A 178 39.98 14.26 -3.61
CA ILE A 178 40.21 12.83 -3.85
C ILE A 178 40.94 12.23 -2.66
N ALA A 179 41.98 12.90 -2.17
CA ALA A 179 42.81 12.42 -1.06
C ALA A 179 42.29 12.80 0.33
N GLY A 180 41.17 13.52 0.43
CA GLY A 180 40.67 13.95 1.75
C GLY A 180 41.43 15.12 2.36
N THR A 181 42.33 15.78 1.62
CA THR A 181 43.36 16.65 2.21
C THR A 181 43.02 18.12 2.02
N TYR A 182 43.12 18.89 3.10
CA TYR A 182 42.79 20.31 3.14
C TYR A 182 43.93 21.07 3.78
N ARG A 183 44.45 22.08 3.08
CA ARG A 183 45.57 22.91 3.55
C ARG A 183 45.18 24.37 3.61
N LEU A 184 45.64 25.07 4.63
CA LEU A 184 45.55 26.52 4.77
C LEU A 184 46.94 27.08 5.05
N LYS A 185 47.38 27.97 4.17
CA LYS A 185 48.62 28.72 4.26
C LYS A 185 48.32 30.18 4.60
N VAL A 186 49.04 30.72 5.59
CA VAL A 186 48.86 32.09 6.13
C VAL A 186 50.20 32.78 6.32
#